data_AF-A0A920JI21-F1
#
_entry.id   AF-A0A920JI21-F1
#
_cell.length_a   1.000
_cell.length_b   1.000
_cell.length_c   1.000
_cell.angle_alpha   90.00
_cell.angle_beta   90.00
_cell.angle_gamma   90.00
#
_symmetry.space_group_name_H-M   'P 1'
#
loop_
_entity.id
_entity.type
_entity.pdbx_description
1 polymer ?
#
loop_
_entity_poly.entity_id
_entity_poly.type
_entity_poly.pdbx_seq_one_letter_code
_entity_poly.pdbx_strand_id
1 'polypeptide(L)' 'MDAANRADIPTVASATVKCLSENVPDEVPGIAFLSGGQTSEEATAHLSSMNEMGPHPWQLTFSYGRALGPNH' A
#
# COMPACT_ATOMS: atom_id res chain seq x y z
N MET A 1 6.09 -16.56 -10.11
CA MET A 1 4.62 -16.38 -9.99
C MET A 1 4.36 -14.96 -10.45
N ASP A 2 4.55 -14.75 -11.74
CA ASP A 2 4.58 -13.42 -12.33
C ASP A 2 3.19 -13.18 -12.87
N ALA A 3 2.39 -12.44 -12.10
CA ALA A 3 1.11 -11.97 -12.60
C ALA A 3 1.41 -11.11 -13.83
N ALA A 4 1.29 -11.70 -15.02
CA ALA A 4 1.59 -11.10 -16.32
C ALA A 4 0.68 -9.90 -16.67
N ASN A 5 -0.15 -9.46 -15.71
CA ASN A 5 -1.10 -8.38 -15.83
C ASN A 5 -1.11 -7.58 -14.52
N ARG A 6 0.03 -6.98 -14.15
CA ARG A 6 0.06 -6.00 -13.06
C ARG A 6 -0.81 -4.81 -13.49
N ALA A 7 -1.85 -4.52 -12.73
CA ALA A 7 -2.69 -3.36 -12.97
C ALA A 7 -1.88 -2.07 -12.75
N ASP A 8 -2.27 -1.00 -13.43
CA ASP A 8 -1.63 0.30 -13.27
C ASP A 8 -1.73 0.79 -11.82
N ILE A 9 -0.70 1.52 -11.37
CA ILE A 9 -0.61 2.17 -10.05
C ILE A 9 -1.93 2.84 -9.63
N PRO A 10 -2.57 3.71 -10.43
CA PRO A 10 -3.82 4.36 -10.04
C PRO A 10 -4.98 3.37 -9.89
N THR A 11 -5.04 2.30 -10.69
CA THR A 11 -6.07 1.27 -10.56
C THR A 11 -5.92 0.52 -9.24
N VAL A 12 -4.68 0.15 -8.89
CA VAL A 12 -4.37 -0.52 -7.63
C VAL A 12 -4.67 0.40 -6.44
N ALA A 13 -4.24 1.66 -6.49
CA ALA A 13 -4.47 2.64 -5.44
C ALA A 13 -5.97 2.88 -5.21
N SER A 14 -6.76 3.07 -6.28
CA SER A 14 -8.20 3.32 -6.17
C SER A 14 -8.95 2.12 -5.60
N ALA A 15 -8.65 0.91 -6.09
CA ALA A 15 -9.26 -0.31 -5.57
C ALA A 15 -8.90 -0.54 -4.09
N THR A 16 -7.66 -0.22 -3.71
CA THR A 16 -7.18 -0.35 -2.32
C THR A 16 -7.91 0.62 -1.40
N VAL A 17 -7.93 1.92 -1.73
CA VAL A 17 -8.63 2.93 -0.94
C VAL A 17 -10.10 2.58 -0.80
N LYS A 18 -10.77 2.18 -1.88
CA LYS A 18 -12.18 1.76 -1.84
C LYS A 18 -12.40 0.61 -0.86
N CYS A 19 -11.58 -0.44 -0.95
CA CYS A 19 -11.67 -1.59 -0.06
C CYS A 19 -11.49 -1.19 1.42
N LEU A 20 -10.53 -0.30 1.70
CA LEU A 20 -10.31 0.23 3.04
C LEU A 20 -11.50 1.06 3.53
N SER A 21 -12.03 1.96 2.71
CA SER A 21 -13.19 2.77 3.07
C SER A 21 -14.46 1.95 3.32
N GLU A 22 -14.61 0.80 2.66
CA GLU A 22 -15.78 -0.08 2.85
C GLU A 22 -15.68 -0.97 4.11
N ASN A 23 -14.47 -1.21 4.62
CA ASN A 23 -14.23 -2.23 5.65
C ASN A 23 -13.52 -1.74 6.91
N VAL A 24 -12.80 -0.62 6.84
CA VAL A 24 -12.04 -0.06 7.95
C VAL A 24 -12.79 1.15 8.51
N PRO A 25 -13.04 1.19 9.83
CA PRO A 25 -13.62 2.37 10.47
C PRO A 25 -12.62 3.53 10.56
N ASP A 26 -13.12 4.77 10.46
CA ASP A 26 -12.33 6.00 10.56
C ASP A 26 -11.59 6.17 11.90
N GLU A 27 -12.01 5.44 12.95
CA GLU A 27 -11.36 5.43 14.26
C GLU A 27 -9.96 4.77 14.26
N VAL A 28 -9.63 4.04 13.19
CA VAL A 28 -8.31 3.42 13.08
C VAL A 28 -7.26 4.52 12.83
N PRO A 29 -6.15 4.58 13.58
CA PRO A 29 -5.18 5.66 13.45
C PRO A 29 -4.29 5.55 12.20
N GLY A 30 -4.11 4.35 11.65
CA GLY A 30 -3.28 4.13 10.46
C GLY A 30 -3.25 2.69 9.99
N ILE A 31 -2.84 2.53 8.73
CA ILE A 31 -2.78 1.25 8.01
C ILE A 31 -1.36 1.07 7.49
N ALA A 32 -0.72 -0.02 7.90
CA ALA A 32 0.63 -0.37 7.49
C ALA A 32 0.59 -1.48 6.42
N PHE A 33 0.96 -1.14 5.19
CA PHE A 33 1.07 -2.09 4.09
C PHE A 33 2.40 -2.85 4.17
N LEU A 34 2.38 -4.14 3.82
CA LEU A 34 3.58 -4.94 3.65
C LEU A 34 4.04 -4.85 2.19
N SER A 35 5.33 -4.61 1.94
CA SER A 35 5.84 -4.47 0.56
C SER A 35 5.69 -5.74 -0.28
N GLY A 36 5.57 -6.92 0.36
CA GLY A 36 5.23 -8.18 -0.32
C GLY A 36 6.22 -8.63 -1.40
N GLY A 37 7.42 -8.04 -1.46
CA GLY A 37 8.41 -8.26 -2.52
C GLY A 37 8.46 -7.17 -3.60
N GLN A 38 7.66 -6.10 -3.48
CA GLN A 38 7.81 -4.88 -4.28
C GLN A 38 9.10 -4.15 -3.90
N THR A 39 9.69 -3.46 -4.88
CA THR A 39 10.79 -2.52 -4.65
C THR A 39 10.30 -1.32 -3.82
N SER A 40 11.22 -0.64 -3.14
CA SER A 40 10.87 0.56 -2.36
C SER A 40 10.24 1.65 -3.23
N GLU A 41 10.71 1.81 -4.47
CA GLU A 41 10.20 2.80 -5.42
C GLU A 41 8.76 2.51 -5.84
N GLU A 42 8.44 1.25 -6.17
CA GLU A 42 7.06 0.83 -6.51
C GLU A 42 6.11 1.02 -5.32
N ALA A 43 6.54 0.63 -4.11
CA ALA A 43 5.74 0.81 -2.90
C ALA A 43 5.47 2.30 -2.62
N THR A 44 6.49 3.15 -2.75
CA THR A 44 6.33 4.60 -2.60
C THR A 44 5.41 5.20 -3.66
N ALA A 45 5.49 4.76 -4.91
CA ALA A 45 4.62 5.25 -5.98
C ALA A 45 3.15 4.87 -5.74
N HIS A 46 2.89 3.64 -5.27
CA HIS A 46 1.56 3.23 -4.81
C HIS A 46 1.08 4.08 -3.63
N LEU A 47 1.94 4.33 -2.64
CA LEU A 47 1.59 5.16 -1.48
C LEU A 47 1.22 6.59 -1.88
N SER A 48 2.03 7.20 -2.75
CA SER A 48 1.80 8.55 -3.24
C SER A 48 0.46 8.64 -3.95
N SER A 49 0.20 7.72 -4.89
CA SER A 49 -1.05 7.70 -5.64
C SER A 49 -2.27 7.52 -4.72
N MET A 50 -2.17 6.68 -3.68
CA MET A 50 -3.24 6.55 -2.67
C MET A 50 -3.44 7.84 -1.87
N ASN A 51 -2.37 8.54 -1.45
CA ASN A 51 -2.46 9.80 -0.72
C ASN A 51 -3.03 10.94 -1.58
N GLU A 52 -2.76 10.94 -2.88
CA GLU A 52 -3.33 11.93 -3.82
C GLU A 52 -4.83 11.74 -4.05
N MET A 53 -5.37 10.53 -3.81
CA MET A 53 -6.80 10.22 -4.00
C MET A 53 -7.72 10.76 -2.89
N GLY A 54 -7.18 11.33 -1.82
CA GLY A 54 -7.99 12.11 -0.89
C GLY A 54 -7.30 12.38 0.44
N PRO A 55 -7.91 13.23 1.28
CA PRO A 55 -7.71 13.10 2.71
C PRO A 55 -8.42 11.81 3.17
N HIS A 56 -7.62 10.80 3.55
CA HIS A 56 -8.12 9.61 4.22
C HIS A 56 -8.04 9.81 5.74
N PRO A 57 -8.97 9.26 6.53
CA PRO A 57 -8.91 9.33 7.99
C PRO A 57 -7.72 8.52 8.56
N TRP A 58 -7.24 7.54 7.80
CA TRP A 58 -6.09 6.69 8.16
C TRP A 58 -4.78 7.25 7.61
N GLN A 59 -3.73 7.19 8.43
CA GLN A 59 -2.37 7.34 7.92
C GLN A 59 -1.94 6.06 7.20
N LEU A 60 -1.58 6.18 5.92
CA LEU A 60 -1.04 5.06 5.15
C LEU A 60 0.48 5.02 5.27
N THR A 61 1.05 3.87 5.64
CA THR A 61 2.49 3.66 5.73
C THR A 61 2.90 2.31 5.18
N PHE A 62 4.18 2.13 4.87
CA PHE A 62 4.74 0.84 4.45
C PHE A 62 5.68 0.28 5.53
N SER A 63 5.50 -0.99 5.85
CA SER A 63 6.39 -1.78 6.69
C SER A 63 7.18 -2.75 5.82
N TYR A 64 8.49 -2.50 5.69
CA TYR A 64 9.45 -3.40 5.04
C TYR A 64 9.80 -4.58 5.98
N GLY A 65 8.79 -5.38 6.37
CA GLY A 65 8.93 -6.45 7.35
C GLY A 65 9.74 -7.68 6.90
N ARG A 66 10.39 -7.65 5.73
CA ARG A 66 11.10 -8.81 5.15
C ARG A 66 12.41 -8.47 4.42
N ALA A 67 13.11 -7.40 4.81
CA ALA A 67 14.47 -7.10 4.31
C ALA A 67 15.58 -7.29 5.36
N LEU A 68 15.27 -7.79 6.56
CA LEU A 68 16.25 -8.11 7.60
C LEU A 68 16.08 -9.58 8.03
N GLY A 69 16.42 -10.51 7.15
CA GLY A 69 16.80 -11.86 7.57
C GLY A 69 18.23 -11.83 8.14
N PRO A 70 18.54 -12.49 9.26
CA PRO A 70 19.86 -12.45 9.87
C PRO A 70 20.85 -13.33 9.09
N ASN A 71 21.43 -12.81 8.01
CA ASN A 71 22.73 -13.24 7.45
C ASN A 71 23.07 -12.44 6.18
N HIS A 72 23.75 -11.31 6.36
CA HIS A 72 25.09 -11.09 5.79
C HIS A 72 25.70 -9.87 6.48
#